data_AF-A0A178MC25-F1
#
_entry.id   AF-A0A178MC25-F1
#
_cell.length_a   1.000
_cell.length_b   1.000
_cell.length_c   1.000
_cell.angle_alpha   90.00
_cell.angle_beta   90.00
_cell.angle_gamma   90.00
#
_symmetry.space_group_name_H-M   'P 1'
#
loop_
_entity.id
_entity.type
_entity.pdbx_description
1 polymer ?
#
loop_
_entity_poly.entity_id
_entity_poly.type
_entity_poly.pdbx_seq_one_letter_code
_entity_poly.pdbx_strand_id
1 'polypeptide(L)'
;MNIKRGRFDQIETVDSKPATSILDHFKAALPERFVKFDNACRGDALNLDLYGVDPEQDVAVVQVRHSFRRYRNGFLNQHKTYVLCGYNELTKQPFRHPVGAAAVRAAIRRDPTDPTAPVLASQRWMWKVTNRQLAMGIRQGDVLLVPERGQPKVAKEIGTQHTVGQSHEIRAARIVVTIDGRVWAFSPSVWHAKNQHDPIFADHEGWHSVRVAREEMAWNFSVRLGD
;
A
#
# COMPACT_ATOMS: atom_id res chain seq x y z
N MET A 1 -2.83 21.25 2.28
CA MET A 1 -3.77 20.47 3.10
C MET A 1 -3.38 20.63 4.55
N ASN A 2 -4.28 21.13 5.39
CA ASN A 2 -4.04 21.36 6.81
C ASN A 2 -4.55 20.16 7.60
N ILE A 3 -3.72 19.57 8.45
CA ILE A 3 -4.13 18.46 9.30
C ILE A 3 -3.97 18.76 10.77
N LYS A 4 -4.84 18.15 11.58
CA LYS A 4 -4.67 18.04 13.03
C LYS A 4 -4.45 16.57 13.37
N ARG A 5 -3.36 16.28 14.09
CA ARG A 5 -3.10 14.94 14.64
C ARG A 5 -3.53 14.85 16.10
N GLY A 6 -3.98 13.66 16.48
CA GLY A 6 -4.31 13.30 17.86
C GLY A 6 -3.12 12.73 18.60
N ARG A 7 -3.38 12.24 19.81
CA ARG A 7 -2.37 11.76 20.76
C ARG A 7 -1.47 10.62 20.26
N PHE A 8 -1.95 9.79 19.34
CA PHE A 8 -1.22 8.64 18.80
C PHE A 8 -0.83 8.85 17.33
N ASP A 9 -0.65 10.11 16.95
CA ASP A 9 -0.32 10.58 15.61
C ASP A 9 -1.35 10.28 14.52
N GLN A 10 -2.51 9.72 14.88
CA GLN A 10 -3.63 9.59 13.95
C GLN A 10 -4.14 10.97 13.55
N ILE A 11 -4.53 11.13 12.29
CA ILE A 11 -5.19 12.32 11.79
C ILE A 11 -6.59 12.39 12.41
N GLU A 12 -6.90 13.48 13.09
CA GLU A 12 -8.25 13.80 13.60
C GLU A 12 -9.06 14.58 12.57
N THR A 13 -8.42 15.52 11.86
CA THR A 13 -9.06 16.33 10.83
C THR A 13 -8.11 16.63 9.67
N VAL A 14 -8.70 16.81 8.48
CA VAL A 14 -8.05 17.28 7.26
C VAL A 14 -8.89 18.41 6.69
N ASP A 15 -8.33 19.61 6.56
CA ASP A 15 -9.04 20.83 6.12
C ASP A 15 -10.38 21.01 6.86
N SER A 16 -10.36 20.80 8.19
CA SER A 16 -11.51 20.82 9.11
C SER A 16 -12.54 19.71 8.92
N LYS A 17 -12.38 18.80 7.95
CA LYS A 17 -13.21 17.59 7.83
C LYS A 17 -12.73 16.53 8.84
N PRO A 18 -13.64 15.89 9.60
CA PRO A 18 -13.26 14.84 10.54
C PRO A 18 -12.73 13.61 9.81
N ALA A 19 -11.73 12.95 10.38
CA ALA A 19 -11.14 11.73 9.81
C ALA A 19 -12.16 10.61 9.59
N THR A 20 -13.23 10.55 10.39
CA THR A 20 -14.35 9.62 10.19
C THR A 20 -15.01 9.77 8.82
N SER A 21 -15.21 11.01 8.35
CA SER A 21 -15.78 11.27 7.02
C SER A 21 -14.87 10.77 5.90
N ILE A 22 -13.55 10.80 6.09
CA ILE A 22 -12.58 10.29 5.13
C ILE A 22 -12.55 8.75 5.17
N LEU A 23 -12.58 8.16 6.37
CA LEU A 23 -12.66 6.71 6.53
C LEU A 23 -13.96 6.12 5.95
N ASP A 24 -15.07 6.86 6.02
CA ASP A 24 -16.35 6.43 5.45
C ASP A 24 -16.30 6.33 3.92
N HIS A 25 -15.48 7.16 3.25
CA HIS A 25 -15.20 7.04 1.81
C HIS A 25 -14.52 5.71 1.47
N PHE A 26 -13.64 5.21 2.35
CA PHE A 26 -12.91 3.94 2.15
C PHE A 26 -13.56 2.74 2.83
N LYS A 27 -14.79 2.85 3.33
CA LYS A 27 -15.43 1.80 4.14
C LYS A 27 -15.51 0.44 3.45
N ALA A 28 -15.64 0.41 2.11
CA ALA A 28 -15.72 -0.83 1.36
C ALA A 28 -14.39 -1.61 1.31
N ALA A 29 -13.26 -0.92 1.50
CA ALA A 29 -11.94 -1.52 1.60
C ALA A 29 -11.55 -1.92 3.04
N LEU A 30 -12.24 -1.37 4.03
CA LEU A 30 -11.89 -1.50 5.44
C LEU A 30 -12.78 -2.56 6.15
N PRO A 31 -12.26 -3.23 7.18
CA PRO A 31 -13.07 -4.16 7.95
C PRO A 31 -14.12 -3.40 8.77
N GLU A 32 -15.23 -4.07 9.09
CA GLU A 32 -16.29 -3.48 9.89
C GLU A 32 -15.82 -3.16 11.32
N ARG A 33 -16.14 -1.94 11.79
CA ARG A 33 -15.87 -1.53 13.17
C ARG A 33 -16.87 -2.18 14.11
N PHE A 34 -16.40 -2.60 15.28
CA PHE A 34 -17.28 -3.10 16.34
C PHE A 34 -16.70 -2.84 17.72
N VAL A 35 -17.57 -2.83 18.73
CA VAL A 35 -17.21 -2.80 20.15
C VAL A 35 -18.13 -3.78 20.87
N LYS A 36 -17.54 -4.80 21.49
CA LYS A 36 -18.26 -5.85 22.21
C LYS A 36 -17.54 -6.12 23.52
N PHE A 37 -17.83 -5.32 24.54
CA PHE A 37 -17.35 -5.54 25.91
C PHE A 37 -18.53 -5.87 26.83
N ASP A 38 -18.32 -6.81 27.75
CA ASP A 38 -19.26 -7.09 28.82
C ASP A 38 -19.09 -6.14 30.02
N ASN A 39 -19.98 -6.24 31.02
CA ASN A 39 -19.93 -5.44 32.25
C ASN A 39 -18.66 -5.69 33.11
N ALA A 40 -17.90 -6.75 32.81
CA ALA A 40 -16.61 -7.04 33.44
C ALA A 40 -15.43 -6.53 32.58
N CYS A 41 -15.71 -5.71 31.57
CA CYS A 41 -14.76 -5.16 30.59
C CYS A 41 -13.98 -6.24 29.82
N ARG A 42 -14.53 -7.44 29.67
CA ARG A 42 -13.99 -8.50 28.79
C ARG A 42 -14.64 -8.41 27.43
N GLY A 43 -13.91 -8.78 26.40
CA GLY A 43 -14.37 -8.72 25.02
C GLY A 43 -13.37 -7.97 24.15
N ASP A 44 -13.84 -7.45 23.03
CA ASP A 44 -12.99 -6.87 22.01
C ASP A 44 -13.65 -5.78 21.18
N ALA A 45 -12.79 -4.99 20.52
CA ALA A 45 -13.19 -3.92 19.63
C ALA A 45 -12.23 -3.82 18.45
N LEU A 46 -12.76 -3.51 17.28
CA LEU A 46 -12.00 -3.19 16.08
C LEU A 46 -12.19 -1.71 15.74
N ASN A 47 -11.10 -0.96 15.78
CA ASN A 47 -11.06 0.48 15.52
C ASN A 47 -10.22 0.77 14.28
N LEU A 48 -10.57 1.85 13.59
CA LEU A 48 -9.89 2.34 12.40
C LEU A 48 -9.41 3.75 12.67
N ASP A 49 -8.12 3.99 12.45
CA ASP A 49 -7.50 5.29 12.66
C ASP A 49 -6.79 5.73 11.37
N LEU A 50 -7.09 6.95 10.89
CA LEU A 50 -6.45 7.51 9.71
C LEU A 50 -5.03 7.98 10.04
N TYR A 51 -4.03 7.63 9.25
CA TYR A 51 -2.63 8.02 9.47
C TYR A 51 -2.03 8.85 8.33
N GLY A 52 -2.51 8.67 7.11
CA GLY A 52 -2.17 9.47 5.94
C GLY A 52 -3.28 9.38 4.88
N VAL A 53 -3.33 10.37 4.01
CA VAL A 53 -4.28 10.45 2.89
C VAL A 53 -3.62 11.19 1.73
N ASP A 54 -3.84 10.69 0.53
CA ASP A 54 -3.48 11.35 -0.71
C ASP A 54 -4.73 11.41 -1.60
N PRO A 55 -5.42 12.55 -1.66
CA PRO A 55 -6.64 12.68 -2.45
C PRO A 55 -6.39 12.71 -3.96
N GLU A 56 -5.18 13.06 -4.41
CA GLU A 56 -4.88 13.03 -5.86
C GLU A 56 -4.88 11.59 -6.36
N GLN A 57 -4.41 10.67 -5.52
CA GLN A 57 -4.39 9.24 -5.81
C GLN A 57 -5.64 8.50 -5.30
N ASP A 58 -6.52 9.18 -4.56
CA ASP A 58 -7.66 8.60 -3.84
C ASP A 58 -7.29 7.37 -2.98
N VAL A 59 -6.22 7.50 -2.19
CA VAL A 59 -5.76 6.45 -1.27
C VAL A 59 -5.53 6.97 0.15
N ALA A 60 -5.60 6.07 1.12
CA ALA A 60 -5.34 6.37 2.52
C ALA A 60 -4.50 5.29 3.21
N VAL A 61 -3.73 5.71 4.21
CA VAL A 61 -3.07 4.81 5.16
C VAL A 61 -3.90 4.78 6.43
N VAL A 62 -4.42 3.60 6.76
CA VAL A 62 -5.28 3.37 7.93
C VAL A 62 -4.62 2.35 8.85
N GLN A 63 -4.62 2.61 10.16
CA GLN A 63 -4.33 1.58 11.13
C GLN A 63 -5.63 0.88 11.50
N VAL A 64 -5.64 -0.43 11.33
CA VAL A 64 -6.67 -1.31 11.88
C VAL A 64 -6.16 -1.82 13.22
N ARG A 65 -6.91 -1.53 14.29
CA ARG A 65 -6.54 -1.86 15.67
C ARG A 65 -7.59 -2.74 16.32
N HIS A 66 -7.22 -3.98 16.62
CA HIS A 66 -8.01 -4.88 17.45
C HIS A 66 -7.55 -4.75 18.91
N SER A 67 -8.44 -4.30 19.78
CA SER A 67 -8.20 -4.22 21.22
C SER A 67 -9.04 -5.29 21.90
N PHE A 68 -8.44 -6.12 22.76
CA PHE A 68 -9.16 -7.21 23.41
C PHE A 68 -8.69 -7.50 24.84
N ARG A 69 -9.62 -7.95 25.67
CA ARG A 69 -9.38 -8.38 27.05
C ARG A 69 -10.10 -9.70 27.32
N ARG A 70 -9.35 -10.76 27.59
CA ARG A 70 -9.91 -12.11 27.81
C ARG A 70 -10.44 -12.33 29.23
N TYR A 71 -9.82 -11.70 30.23
CA TYR A 71 -10.10 -11.92 31.65
C TYR A 71 -10.41 -10.62 32.37
N ARG A 72 -11.30 -10.65 33.37
CA ARG A 72 -11.75 -9.47 34.14
C ARG A 72 -10.61 -8.68 34.77
N ASN A 73 -9.52 -9.35 35.16
CA ASN A 73 -8.33 -8.72 35.75
C ASN A 73 -7.11 -8.76 34.80
N GLY A 74 -7.29 -9.20 33.56
CA GLY A 74 -6.20 -9.24 32.57
C GLY A 74 -5.89 -7.85 32.02
N PHE A 75 -4.76 -7.70 31.35
CA PHE A 75 -4.44 -6.47 30.61
C PHE A 75 -5.24 -6.37 29.31
N LEU A 76 -5.48 -5.13 28.86
CA LEU A 76 -6.01 -4.86 27.51
C LEU A 76 -4.87 -5.07 26.50
N ASN A 77 -5.04 -6.04 25.61
CA ASN A 77 -4.08 -6.35 24.56
C ASN A 77 -4.46 -5.63 23.27
N GLN A 78 -3.48 -5.37 22.41
CA GLN A 78 -3.69 -4.68 21.14
C GLN A 78 -2.92 -5.35 20.01
N HIS A 79 -3.63 -5.67 18.93
CA HIS A 79 -3.05 -6.02 17.64
C HIS A 79 -3.27 -4.86 16.66
N LYS A 80 -2.23 -4.51 15.91
CA LYS A 80 -2.22 -3.36 15.00
C LYS A 80 -1.65 -3.79 13.67
N THR A 81 -2.34 -3.45 12.59
CA THR A 81 -1.84 -3.54 11.22
C THR A 81 -2.09 -2.20 10.54
N TYR A 82 -1.12 -1.72 9.76
CA TYR A 82 -1.33 -0.58 8.88
C TYR A 82 -1.63 -1.11 7.49
N VAL A 83 -2.56 -0.46 6.80
CA VAL A 83 -2.96 -0.81 5.44
C VAL A 83 -2.99 0.44 4.58
N LEU A 84 -2.56 0.31 3.34
CA LEU A 84 -2.88 1.25 2.26
C LEU A 84 -4.21 0.78 1.65
N CYS A 85 -5.20 1.66 1.53
CA CYS A 85 -6.49 1.32 0.95
C CYS A 85 -6.95 2.38 -0.04
N GLY A 86 -7.78 1.97 -0.99
CA GLY A 86 -8.33 2.83 -2.03
C GLY A 86 -9.26 2.04 -2.95
N TYR A 87 -9.42 2.52 -4.17
CA TYR A 87 -10.18 1.88 -5.22
C TYR A 87 -9.33 1.79 -6.49
N ASN A 88 -9.42 0.67 -7.22
CA ASN A 88 -8.72 0.57 -8.49
C ASN A 88 -9.34 1.50 -9.55
N GLU A 89 -8.54 1.81 -10.56
CA GLU A 89 -8.80 2.90 -11.49
C GLU A 89 -10.00 2.60 -12.39
N LEU A 90 -10.07 1.36 -12.92
CA LEU A 90 -11.04 0.95 -13.92
C LEU A 90 -12.33 0.39 -13.33
N THR A 91 -12.23 -0.59 -12.44
CA THR A 91 -13.41 -1.31 -11.93
C THR A 91 -14.04 -0.67 -10.70
N LYS A 92 -13.37 0.33 -10.11
CA LYS A 92 -13.72 0.95 -8.82
C LYS A 92 -13.92 -0.07 -7.70
N GLN A 93 -13.25 -1.22 -7.81
CA GLN A 93 -13.27 -2.23 -6.75
C GLN A 93 -12.34 -1.76 -5.62
N PRO A 94 -12.77 -1.94 -4.36
CA PRO A 94 -11.95 -1.57 -3.23
C PRO A 94 -10.73 -2.48 -3.11
N PHE A 95 -9.59 -1.90 -2.75
CA PHE A 95 -8.40 -2.65 -2.38
C PHE A 95 -7.89 -2.26 -0.99
N ARG A 96 -7.20 -3.19 -0.36
CA ARG A 96 -6.49 -3.00 0.91
C ARG A 96 -5.21 -3.81 0.89
N HIS A 97 -4.09 -3.14 1.11
CA HIS A 97 -2.76 -3.74 1.12
C HIS A 97 -2.04 -3.51 2.44
N PRO A 98 -1.67 -4.57 3.20
CA PRO A 98 -0.87 -4.43 4.42
C PRO A 98 0.51 -3.83 4.19
N VAL A 99 0.85 -2.81 4.98
CA VAL A 99 2.11 -2.05 4.86
C VAL A 99 2.89 -1.99 6.16
N GLY A 100 4.20 -1.80 6.04
CA GLY A 100 5.10 -1.81 7.18
C GLY A 100 4.91 -0.62 8.14
N ALA A 101 4.59 -0.93 9.39
CA ALA A 101 4.38 0.07 10.45
C ALA A 101 5.59 1.02 10.65
N ALA A 102 6.81 0.50 10.49
CA ALA A 102 8.03 1.29 10.63
C ALA A 102 8.13 2.39 9.56
N ALA A 103 7.71 2.11 8.32
CA ALA A 103 7.73 3.09 7.22
C ALA A 103 6.74 4.24 7.50
N VAL A 104 5.50 3.89 7.89
CA VAL A 104 4.45 4.85 8.24
C VAL A 104 4.90 5.77 9.37
N ARG A 105 5.36 5.20 10.49
CA ARG A 105 5.75 5.98 11.67
C ARG A 105 7.00 6.84 11.43
N ALA A 106 7.98 6.32 10.68
CA ALA A 106 9.17 7.09 10.33
C ALA A 106 8.82 8.30 9.45
N ALA A 107 7.87 8.16 8.53
CA ALA A 107 7.39 9.25 7.68
C ALA A 107 6.73 10.35 8.50
N ILE A 108 5.82 9.99 9.39
CA ILE A 108 5.12 10.95 10.28
C ILE A 108 6.10 11.68 11.17
N ARG A 109 7.10 10.99 11.73
CA ARG A 109 8.12 11.65 12.55
C ARG A 109 8.93 12.67 11.75
N ARG A 110 9.20 12.38 10.48
CA ARG A 110 9.98 13.25 9.60
C ARG A 110 9.16 14.46 9.14
N ASP A 111 7.91 14.25 8.79
CA ASP A 111 6.99 15.28 8.32
C ASP A 111 5.60 15.07 8.94
N PRO A 112 5.38 15.61 10.16
CA PRO A 112 4.13 15.39 10.88
C PRO A 112 2.97 16.19 10.28
N THR A 113 3.25 17.20 9.47
CA THR A 113 2.24 18.11 8.92
C THR A 113 1.75 17.71 7.54
N ASP A 114 2.52 16.90 6.81
CA ASP A 114 2.12 16.39 5.50
C ASP A 114 1.27 15.10 5.63
N PRO A 115 -0.01 15.12 5.23
CA PRO A 115 -0.86 13.93 5.20
C PRO A 115 -0.46 12.90 4.14
N THR A 116 0.26 13.30 3.10
CA THR A 116 0.67 12.42 1.99
C THR A 116 1.94 11.65 2.31
N ALA A 117 2.79 12.17 3.20
CA ALA A 117 4.06 11.54 3.57
C ALA A 117 3.94 10.05 3.99
N PRO A 118 2.95 9.63 4.79
CA PRO A 118 2.75 8.22 5.13
C PRO A 118 2.32 7.35 3.95
N VAL A 119 1.55 7.89 2.99
CA VAL A 119 1.15 7.20 1.75
C VAL A 119 2.40 6.93 0.91
N LEU A 120 3.18 7.97 0.61
CA LEU A 120 4.41 7.86 -0.18
C LEU A 120 5.43 6.92 0.47
N ALA A 121 5.56 6.96 1.80
CA ALA A 121 6.45 6.07 2.52
C ALA A 121 5.99 4.60 2.45
N SER A 122 4.68 4.36 2.52
CA SER A 122 4.11 3.02 2.36
C SER A 122 4.37 2.46 0.97
N GLN A 123 4.15 3.27 -0.06
CA GLN A 123 4.43 2.93 -1.46
C GLN A 123 5.92 2.63 -1.71
N ARG A 124 6.82 3.48 -1.19
CA ARG A 124 8.26 3.22 -1.27
C ARG A 124 8.66 1.92 -0.60
N TRP A 125 8.05 1.64 0.55
CA TRP A 125 8.28 0.41 1.29
C TRP A 125 7.77 -0.81 0.52
N MET A 126 6.58 -0.71 -0.09
CA MET A 126 5.96 -1.76 -0.93
C MET A 126 6.90 -2.17 -2.05
N TRP A 127 7.36 -1.20 -2.85
CA TRP A 127 8.18 -1.48 -4.03
C TRP A 127 9.69 -1.50 -3.77
N LYS A 128 10.11 -1.25 -2.52
CA LYS A 128 11.53 -1.13 -2.11
C LYS A 128 12.30 -0.12 -2.97
N VAL A 129 11.75 1.08 -3.13
CA VAL A 129 12.30 2.14 -3.99
C VAL A 129 12.64 3.42 -3.23
N THR A 130 13.53 4.21 -3.82
CA THR A 130 13.83 5.57 -3.36
C THR A 130 12.72 6.56 -3.74
N ASN A 131 12.72 7.77 -3.14
CA ASN A 131 11.80 8.84 -3.54
C ASN A 131 11.89 9.15 -5.05
N ARG A 132 13.12 9.24 -5.57
CA ARG A 132 13.36 9.53 -6.98
C ARG A 132 12.77 8.44 -7.89
N GLN A 133 12.99 7.18 -7.54
CA GLN A 133 12.44 6.06 -8.30
C GLN A 133 10.92 5.98 -8.22
N LEU A 134 10.32 6.27 -7.06
CA LEU A 134 8.86 6.32 -6.95
C LEU A 134 8.27 7.45 -7.81
N ALA A 135 8.92 8.62 -7.86
CA ALA A 135 8.46 9.77 -8.63
C ALA A 135 8.60 9.57 -10.15
N MET A 136 9.61 8.80 -10.59
CA MET A 136 9.83 8.47 -12.00
C MET A 136 9.12 7.19 -12.43
N GLY A 137 8.58 6.42 -11.49
CA GLY A 137 8.01 5.11 -11.78
C GLY A 137 6.56 5.20 -12.22
N ILE A 138 6.15 4.23 -13.04
CA ILE A 138 4.80 4.12 -13.60
C ILE A 138 4.10 2.96 -12.87
N ARG A 139 2.92 3.22 -12.30
CA ARG A 139 2.22 2.29 -11.42
C ARG A 139 1.12 1.55 -12.17
N GLN A 140 0.95 0.27 -11.86
CA GLN A 140 -0.16 -0.55 -12.31
C GLN A 140 -0.47 -1.53 -11.18
N GLY A 141 -1.46 -1.17 -10.33
CA GLY A 141 -1.78 -1.92 -9.11
C GLY A 141 -0.57 -2.13 -8.21
N ASP A 142 -0.25 -3.40 -7.95
CA ASP A 142 0.90 -3.82 -7.15
C ASP A 142 2.24 -3.78 -7.88
N VAL A 143 2.26 -3.42 -9.16
CA VAL A 143 3.49 -3.32 -9.93
C VAL A 143 3.88 -1.85 -10.12
N LEU A 144 5.15 -1.57 -9.83
CA LEU A 144 5.79 -0.31 -10.21
C LEU A 144 6.88 -0.60 -11.24
N LEU A 145 6.73 0.00 -12.42
CA LEU A 145 7.74 0.03 -13.46
C LEU A 145 8.69 1.20 -13.20
N VAL A 146 9.98 0.94 -13.04
CA VAL A 146 10.99 1.97 -12.73
C VAL A 146 11.98 2.09 -13.87
N PRO A 147 12.16 3.28 -14.46
CA PRO A 147 13.15 3.50 -15.52
C PRO A 147 14.58 3.35 -14.96
N GLU A 148 15.44 2.66 -15.71
CA GLU A 148 16.82 2.36 -15.33
C GLU A 148 17.79 2.80 -16.43
N ARG A 149 19.00 3.22 -16.05
CA ARG A 149 19.98 3.78 -16.99
C ARG A 149 20.60 2.75 -17.95
N GLY A 150 20.37 1.45 -17.73
CA GLY A 150 20.95 0.38 -18.51
C GLY A 150 20.60 -0.99 -17.96
N GLN A 151 21.07 -2.05 -18.62
CA GLN A 151 20.80 -3.42 -18.18
C GLN A 151 21.53 -3.76 -16.86
N PRO A 152 20.99 -4.70 -16.06
CA PRO A 152 21.71 -5.20 -14.90
C PRO A 152 22.97 -5.95 -15.34
N LYS A 153 24.07 -5.81 -14.58
CA LYS A 153 25.38 -6.42 -14.90
C LYS A 153 25.35 -7.95 -14.92
N VAL A 154 24.54 -8.56 -14.05
CA VAL A 154 24.43 -10.01 -13.89
C VAL A 154 22.95 -10.38 -13.89
N ALA A 155 22.46 -10.88 -15.02
CA ALA A 155 21.09 -11.33 -15.18
C ALA A 155 21.00 -12.42 -16.25
N LYS A 156 19.95 -13.24 -16.15
CA LYS A 156 19.62 -14.29 -17.09
C LYS A 156 18.44 -13.84 -17.95
N GLU A 157 18.55 -13.99 -19.26
CA GLU A 157 17.44 -13.76 -20.19
C GLU A 157 16.38 -14.86 -20.06
N ILE A 158 15.11 -14.46 -19.98
CA ILE A 158 13.97 -15.36 -19.73
C ILE A 158 12.89 -15.29 -20.82
N GLY A 159 13.11 -14.50 -21.88
CA GLY A 159 12.23 -14.39 -23.04
C GLY A 159 11.64 -13.00 -23.23
N THR A 160 10.50 -12.93 -23.91
CA THR A 160 9.80 -11.68 -24.29
C THR A 160 8.50 -11.45 -23.53
N GLN A 161 8.07 -12.44 -22.74
CA GLN A 161 6.85 -12.40 -21.94
C GLN A 161 7.10 -13.04 -20.58
N HIS A 162 6.61 -12.42 -19.50
CA HIS A 162 6.72 -12.96 -18.16
C HIS A 162 5.61 -12.44 -17.25
N THR A 163 5.10 -13.27 -16.36
CA THR A 163 4.08 -12.88 -15.39
C THR A 163 4.69 -12.66 -14.01
N VAL A 164 4.45 -11.50 -13.42
CA VAL A 164 4.86 -11.15 -12.05
C VAL A 164 3.66 -10.92 -11.16
N GLY A 165 3.82 -11.10 -9.84
CA GLY A 165 2.73 -10.91 -8.90
C GLY A 165 1.50 -11.79 -9.19
N GLN A 166 1.69 -12.92 -9.88
CA GLN A 166 0.65 -13.86 -10.33
C GLN A 166 -0.36 -13.33 -11.37
N SER A 167 -0.55 -12.02 -11.51
CA SER A 167 -1.58 -11.42 -12.36
C SER A 167 -1.09 -10.38 -13.37
N HIS A 168 0.15 -9.91 -13.27
CA HIS A 168 0.66 -8.83 -14.12
C HIS A 168 1.56 -9.39 -15.21
N GLU A 169 1.09 -9.31 -16.45
CA GLU A 169 1.80 -9.78 -17.62
C GLU A 169 2.71 -8.68 -18.17
N ILE A 170 4.01 -8.96 -18.24
CA ILE A 170 5.02 -8.10 -18.84
C ILE A 170 5.27 -8.61 -20.25
N ARG A 171 5.22 -7.70 -21.23
CA ARG A 171 5.63 -7.96 -22.62
C ARG A 171 6.72 -6.97 -23.01
N ALA A 172 7.83 -7.47 -23.54
CA ALA A 172 8.99 -6.66 -23.87
C ALA A 172 9.84 -7.34 -24.95
N ALA A 173 10.71 -6.57 -25.61
CA ALA A 173 11.66 -7.14 -26.58
C ALA A 173 12.65 -8.11 -25.89
N ARG A 174 13.02 -7.82 -24.64
CA ARG A 174 13.90 -8.65 -23.81
C ARG A 174 13.49 -8.55 -22.36
N ILE A 175 13.43 -9.68 -21.67
CA ILE A 175 13.20 -9.75 -20.22
C ILE A 175 14.35 -10.54 -19.59
N VAL A 176 14.93 -9.98 -18.54
CA VAL A 176 16.01 -10.60 -17.77
C VAL A 176 15.66 -10.64 -16.28
N VAL A 177 16.21 -11.62 -15.58
CA VAL A 177 16.06 -11.79 -14.14
C VAL A 177 17.43 -11.79 -13.47
N THR A 178 17.60 -10.95 -12.47
CA THR A 178 18.83 -10.89 -11.67
C THR A 178 18.87 -12.01 -10.63
N ILE A 179 20.04 -12.24 -10.02
CA ILE A 179 20.23 -13.29 -9.01
C ILE A 179 19.30 -13.11 -7.79
N ASP A 180 18.96 -11.87 -7.42
CA ASP A 180 18.00 -11.57 -6.35
C ASP A 180 16.52 -11.71 -6.77
N GLY A 181 16.26 -12.29 -7.95
CA GLY A 181 14.92 -12.55 -8.47
C GLY A 181 14.20 -11.32 -9.03
N ARG A 182 14.90 -10.21 -9.24
CA ARG A 182 14.30 -8.99 -9.78
C ARG A 182 14.17 -9.07 -11.29
N VAL A 183 12.97 -8.75 -11.78
CA VAL A 183 12.67 -8.72 -13.20
C VAL A 183 13.04 -7.36 -13.78
N TRP A 184 13.70 -7.38 -14.94
CA TRP A 184 14.00 -6.21 -15.75
C TRP A 184 13.55 -6.47 -17.18
N ALA A 185 13.07 -5.44 -17.85
CA ALA A 185 12.54 -5.56 -19.20
C ALA A 185 12.95 -4.36 -20.05
N PHE A 186 13.20 -4.60 -21.33
CA PHE A 186 13.56 -3.56 -22.30
C PHE A 186 12.30 -3.05 -23.02
N SER A 187 11.98 -1.76 -22.82
CA SER A 187 10.79 -1.08 -23.34
C SER A 187 9.48 -1.86 -23.10
N PRO A 188 9.16 -2.24 -21.85
CA PRO A 188 8.02 -3.10 -21.58
C PRO A 188 6.66 -2.42 -21.71
N SER A 189 5.64 -3.25 -21.90
CA SER A 189 4.26 -2.97 -21.53
C SER A 189 3.81 -3.94 -20.44
N VAL A 190 2.93 -3.49 -19.55
CA VAL A 190 2.42 -4.30 -18.43
C VAL A 190 0.90 -4.28 -18.41
N TRP A 191 0.30 -5.47 -18.36
CA TRP A 191 -1.15 -5.68 -18.45
C TRP A 191 -1.63 -6.47 -17.22
N HIS A 192 -2.76 -6.06 -16.63
CA HIS A 192 -3.37 -6.84 -15.55
C HIS A 192 -4.29 -7.91 -16.15
N ALA A 193 -4.13 -9.17 -15.76
CA ALA A 193 -4.89 -10.29 -16.31
C ALA A 193 -6.42 -10.15 -16.16
N LYS A 194 -6.87 -9.41 -15.12
CA LYS A 194 -8.29 -9.13 -14.85
C LYS A 194 -8.75 -7.76 -15.35
N ASN A 195 -7.89 -7.01 -16.04
CA ASN A 195 -8.17 -5.64 -16.53
C ASN A 195 -8.67 -4.69 -15.40
N GLN A 196 -8.08 -4.80 -14.21
CA GLN A 196 -8.44 -3.97 -13.04
C GLN A 196 -7.72 -2.62 -13.05
N HIS A 197 -6.59 -2.53 -13.75
CA HIS A 197 -5.76 -1.34 -13.89
C HIS A 197 -5.53 -1.05 -15.37
N ASP A 198 -5.32 0.23 -15.69
CA ASP A 198 -4.92 0.64 -17.03
C ASP A 198 -3.57 -0.01 -17.41
N PRO A 199 -3.41 -0.50 -18.65
CA PRO A 199 -2.12 -0.96 -19.14
C PRO A 199 -1.10 0.17 -19.08
N ILE A 200 0.10 -0.15 -18.59
CA ILE A 200 1.21 0.82 -18.55
C ILE A 200 2.27 0.46 -19.59
N PHE A 201 2.91 1.49 -20.11
CA PHE A 201 3.94 1.39 -21.14
C PHE A 201 5.19 2.12 -20.66
N ALA A 202 6.35 1.66 -21.10
CA ALA A 202 7.61 2.36 -20.90
C ALA A 202 7.50 3.81 -21.40
N ASP A 203 8.03 4.75 -20.61
CA ASP A 203 8.06 6.18 -20.94
C ASP A 203 9.19 6.56 -21.92
N HIS A 204 10.12 5.63 -22.16
CA HIS A 204 11.20 5.77 -23.14
C HIS A 204 11.70 4.40 -23.61
N GLU A 205 12.45 4.40 -24.72
CA GLU A 205 13.17 3.21 -25.15
C GLU A 205 14.34 2.94 -24.20
N GLY A 206 14.28 1.82 -23.47
CA GLY A 206 15.28 1.55 -22.44
C GLY A 206 14.90 0.47 -21.44
N TRP A 207 15.82 0.20 -20.53
CA TRP A 207 15.62 -0.80 -19.48
C TRP A 207 14.77 -0.23 -18.35
N HIS A 208 13.84 -1.06 -17.88
CA HIS A 208 13.03 -0.79 -16.73
C HIS A 208 13.13 -1.96 -15.75
N SER A 209 13.21 -1.67 -14.46
CA SER A 209 13.04 -2.70 -13.43
C SER A 209 11.58 -2.80 -13.02
N VAL A 210 11.08 -4.02 -12.87
CA VAL A 210 9.69 -4.29 -12.50
C VAL A 210 9.65 -4.64 -11.02
N ARG A 211 8.96 -3.81 -10.23
CA ARG A 211 8.88 -3.94 -8.77
C ARG A 211 7.50 -4.42 -8.38
N VAL A 212 7.41 -5.65 -7.89
CA VAL A 212 6.18 -6.18 -7.28
C VAL A 212 6.12 -5.68 -5.83
N ALA A 213 4.95 -5.20 -5.42
CA ALA A 213 4.70 -4.74 -4.06
C ALA A 213 4.90 -5.90 -3.09
N ARG A 214 5.69 -5.65 -2.04
CA ARG A 214 5.77 -6.54 -0.89
C ARG A 214 4.58 -6.30 0.04
N GLU A 215 4.17 -7.33 0.75
CA GLU A 215 3.11 -7.29 1.74
C GLU A 215 3.69 -7.49 3.16
N GLU A 216 3.09 -6.83 4.16
CA GLU A 216 3.43 -7.03 5.58
C GLU A 216 2.58 -8.17 6.15
N MET A 217 3.11 -8.90 7.13
CA MET A 217 2.28 -9.88 7.84
C MET A 217 1.11 -9.17 8.53
N ALA A 218 -0.11 -9.57 8.19
CA ALA A 218 -1.34 -9.00 8.72
C ALA A 218 -2.08 -9.97 9.64
N TRP A 219 -2.78 -9.42 10.62
CA TRP A 219 -3.80 -10.19 11.34
C TRP A 219 -4.99 -10.47 10.42
N ASN A 220 -5.75 -11.52 10.69
CA ASN A 220 -6.89 -11.97 9.90
C ASN A 220 -7.90 -10.85 9.52
N PHE A 221 -8.10 -9.87 10.40
CA PHE A 221 -9.00 -8.73 10.17
C PHE A 221 -8.44 -7.65 9.22
N SER A 222 -7.17 -7.73 8.84
CA SER A 222 -6.49 -6.74 7.97
C SER A 222 -5.82 -7.37 6.76
N VAL A 223 -6.14 -8.62 6.42
CA VAL A 223 -5.55 -9.30 5.25
C VAL A 223 -5.79 -8.51 3.97
N ARG A 224 -4.94 -8.74 2.98
CA ARG A 224 -5.08 -8.15 1.65
C ARG A 224 -6.49 -8.36 1.07
N LEU A 225 -7.00 -7.32 0.42
CA LEU A 225 -8.25 -7.33 -0.33
C LEU A 225 -7.97 -6.72 -1.70
N GLY A 226 -8.36 -7.40 -2.77
CA GLY A 226 -8.15 -6.91 -4.12
C GLY A 226 -6.68 -6.82 -4.52
N ASP A 227 -6.49 -6.29 -5.72
CA ASP A 227 -5.23 -5.91 -6.35
C ASP A 227 -5.37 -4.42 -6.76
#